data_AF-K5W4J2-F1
#
_entry.id   AF-K5W4J2-F1
#
_cell.length_a   1.000
_cell.length_b   1.000
_cell.length_c   1.000
_cell.angle_alpha   90.00
_cell.angle_beta   90.00
_cell.angle_gamma   90.00
#
_symmetry.space_group_name_H-M   'P 1'
#
loop_
_entity.id
_entity.type
_entity.pdbx_description
1 polymer ?
#
loop_
_entity_poly.entity_id
_entity_poly.type
_entity_poly.pdbx_seq_one_letter_code
_entity_poly.pdbx_strand_id
1 'polypeptide(L)'
;MQRLLNEEITYPAVDGGNSDPMTRDKMLANFMAPKELRLRVEAQVMLIKNIDETLVNGTMGRVIAFMHPTNLAESSSDIANGVGITGAIPKKSNVDTTKPWPQVEFSLANGKKRNMLVSPETWKI
;
A
#
# COMPACT_ATOMS: atom_id res chain seq x y z
N MET A 1 -8.50 17.95 -7.70
CA MET A 1 -8.35 16.90 -6.67
C MET A 1 -9.73 16.48 -6.18
N GLN A 2 -10.25 15.34 -6.65
CA GLN A 2 -11.58 14.87 -6.30
C GLN A 2 -11.49 14.08 -4.98
N ARG A 3 -11.98 14.68 -3.89
CA ARG A 3 -11.92 14.08 -2.55
C ARG A 3 -13.16 13.20 -2.36
N LEU A 4 -13.01 11.89 -2.56
CA LEU A 4 -14.07 10.89 -2.37
C LEU A 4 -14.27 10.67 -0.86
N LEU A 5 -15.09 11.52 -0.22
CA LEU A 5 -15.21 11.55 1.25
C LEU A 5 -15.94 10.34 1.86
N ASN A 6 -16.63 9.50 1.06
CA ASN A 6 -17.48 8.42 1.58
C ASN A 6 -17.40 7.09 0.80
N GLU A 7 -16.42 6.93 -0.10
CA GLU A 7 -16.30 5.69 -0.87
C GLU A 7 -15.43 4.66 -0.11
N GLU A 8 -15.99 3.48 0.15
CA GLU A 8 -15.25 2.33 0.66
C GLU A 8 -14.55 1.64 -0.51
N ILE A 9 -13.24 1.43 -0.39
CA ILE A 9 -12.45 0.68 -1.36
C ILE A 9 -12.03 -0.64 -0.74
N THR A 10 -12.43 -1.75 -1.37
CA THR A 10 -12.13 -3.12 -0.93
C THR A 10 -10.91 -3.65 -1.66
N TYR A 11 -9.87 -4.08 -0.96
CA TYR A 11 -8.66 -4.70 -1.50
C TYR A 11 -8.66 -6.21 -1.16
N PRO A 12 -8.99 -7.09 -2.12
CA PRO A 12 -8.94 -8.54 -1.90
C PRO A 12 -7.48 -9.03 -1.89
N ALA A 13 -7.19 -9.99 -1.01
CA ALA A 13 -5.91 -10.69 -0.97
C ALA A 13 -5.80 -11.66 -2.16
N VAL A 14 -4.56 -11.93 -2.59
CA VAL A 14 -4.24 -12.93 -3.60
C VAL A 14 -3.32 -13.97 -2.98
N ASP A 15 -3.87 -15.15 -2.70
CA ASP A 15 -3.15 -16.24 -2.06
C ASP A 15 -2.53 -17.18 -3.12
N GLY A 16 -1.26 -17.55 -2.93
CA GLY A 16 -0.54 -18.48 -3.81
C GLY A 16 -0.03 -19.72 -3.07
N GLY A 17 0.81 -20.52 -3.76
CA GLY A 17 1.53 -21.64 -3.16
C GLY A 17 0.96 -23.04 -3.49
N ASN A 18 1.82 -24.04 -3.34
CA ASN A 18 1.60 -25.42 -3.81
C ASN A 18 0.90 -26.36 -2.80
N SER A 19 0.48 -25.87 -1.64
CA SER A 19 -0.19 -26.68 -0.62
C SER A 19 -1.58 -27.15 -1.06
N ASP A 20 -2.07 -28.25 -0.50
CA ASP A 20 -3.46 -28.68 -0.71
C ASP A 20 -4.45 -27.66 -0.09
N PRO A 21 -5.69 -27.58 -0.60
CA PRO A 21 -6.68 -26.60 -0.13
C PRO A 21 -6.90 -26.59 1.39
N MET A 22 -6.97 -27.77 2.02
CA MET A 22 -7.26 -27.89 3.44
C MET A 22 -6.09 -27.38 4.30
N THR A 23 -4.86 -27.71 3.92
CA THR A 23 -3.65 -27.21 4.60
C THR A 23 -3.47 -25.72 4.38
N ARG A 24 -3.74 -25.21 3.16
CA ARG A 24 -3.68 -23.77 2.86
C ARG A 24 -4.63 -22.98 3.75
N ASP A 25 -5.90 -23.39 3.85
CA ASP A 25 -6.88 -22.68 4.67
C ASP A 25 -6.49 -22.68 6.16
N LYS A 26 -5.93 -23.80 6.67
CA LYS A 26 -5.41 -23.85 8.04
C LYS A 26 -4.21 -22.92 8.27
N MET A 27 -3.31 -22.80 7.29
CA MET A 27 -2.18 -21.87 7.38
C MET A 27 -2.66 -20.42 7.35
N LEU A 28 -3.58 -20.09 6.43
CA LEU A 28 -4.13 -18.76 6.26
C LEU A 28 -5.04 -18.32 7.41
N ALA A 29 -5.64 -19.26 8.15
CA ALA A 29 -6.46 -18.94 9.32
C ALA A 29 -5.70 -18.17 10.41
N ASN A 30 -4.38 -18.34 10.50
CA ASN A 30 -3.52 -17.63 11.46
C ASN A 30 -2.84 -16.39 10.85
N PHE A 31 -3.22 -16.01 9.63
CA PHE A 31 -2.58 -14.92 8.94
C PHE A 31 -3.09 -13.56 9.43
N MET A 32 -2.18 -12.65 9.75
CA MET A 32 -2.54 -11.33 10.30
C MET A 32 -3.24 -10.44 9.28
N ALA A 33 -2.94 -10.59 7.99
CA ALA A 33 -3.61 -9.81 6.94
C ALA A 33 -4.97 -10.44 6.58
N PRO A 34 -6.05 -9.66 6.52
CA PRO A 34 -7.37 -10.17 6.19
C PRO A 34 -7.48 -10.55 4.70
N LYS A 35 -8.40 -11.48 4.38
CA LYS A 35 -8.73 -11.83 2.99
C LYS A 35 -9.33 -10.66 2.19
N GLU A 36 -10.07 -9.79 2.86
CA GLU A 36 -10.58 -8.54 2.30
C GLU A 36 -10.23 -7.38 3.22
N LEU A 37 -9.51 -6.38 2.69
CA LEU A 37 -9.21 -5.14 3.41
C LEU A 37 -10.09 -4.01 2.87
N ARG A 38 -11.00 -3.49 3.70
CA ARG A 38 -11.89 -2.38 3.33
C ARG A 38 -11.39 -1.10 3.96
N LEU A 39 -11.20 -0.05 3.15
CA LEU A 39 -10.67 1.23 3.62
C LEU A 39 -11.54 2.39 3.15
N ARG A 40 -11.60 3.42 3.99
CA ARG A 40 -12.20 4.73 3.70
C ARG A 40 -11.24 5.83 4.13
N VAL A 41 -11.44 7.04 3.62
CA VAL A 41 -10.76 8.23 4.13
C VAL A 41 -11.10 8.39 5.61
N GLU A 42 -10.14 8.86 6.42
CA GLU A 42 -10.21 8.96 7.88
C GLU A 42 -10.19 7.62 8.64
N ALA A 43 -10.12 6.47 7.97
CA ALA A 43 -9.96 5.19 8.65
C ALA A 43 -8.64 5.17 9.45
N GLN A 44 -8.72 4.80 10.72
CA GLN A 44 -7.55 4.48 11.51
C GLN A 44 -7.04 3.09 11.11
N VAL A 45 -5.73 3.00 10.87
CA VAL A 45 -5.05 1.78 10.46
C VAL A 45 -3.82 1.54 11.32
N MET A 46 -3.30 0.32 11.31
CA MET A 46 -2.10 -0.07 12.02
C MET A 46 -1.22 -0.92 11.11
N LEU A 47 0.08 -0.67 11.11
CA LEU A 47 1.03 -1.56 10.44
C LEU A 47 1.06 -2.90 11.15
N ILE A 48 1.04 -3.98 10.37
CA ILE A 48 1.23 -5.36 10.86
C ILE A 48 2.62 -5.91 10.53
N LYS A 49 3.48 -5.10 9.91
CA LYS A 49 4.82 -5.44 9.42
C LYS A 49 5.76 -4.26 9.58
N ASN A 50 7.04 -4.55 9.79
CA ASN A 50 8.11 -3.55 9.78
C ASN A 50 8.46 -3.16 8.34
N ILE A 51 8.41 -1.86 8.05
CA ILE A 51 8.84 -1.25 6.78
C ILE A 51 10.25 -0.71 6.92
N ASP A 52 10.52 0.00 8.02
CA ASP A 52 11.84 0.54 8.38
C ASP A 52 11.97 0.71 9.91
N GLU A 53 13.04 1.35 10.36
CA GLU A 53 13.33 1.59 11.79
C GLU A 53 12.28 2.45 12.51
N THR A 54 11.47 3.21 11.77
CA THR A 54 10.48 4.15 12.30
C THR A 54 9.03 3.71 12.06
N LEU A 55 8.80 2.90 11.04
CA LEU A 55 7.51 2.34 10.66
C LEU A 55 7.52 0.83 10.95
N VAL A 56 7.08 0.48 12.15
CA VAL A 56 7.12 -0.89 12.68
C VAL A 56 5.72 -1.45 12.85
N ASN A 57 5.62 -2.77 13.06
CA ASN A 57 4.38 -3.40 13.48
C ASN A 57 3.85 -2.70 14.75
N GLY A 58 2.59 -2.28 14.71
CA GLY A 58 1.96 -1.46 15.76
C GLY A 58 1.92 0.04 15.46
N THR A 59 2.66 0.54 14.47
CA THR A 59 2.58 1.97 14.12
C THR A 59 1.19 2.31 13.59
N MET A 60 0.52 3.23 14.28
CA MET A 60 -0.81 3.72 13.92
C MET A 60 -0.74 4.77 12.80
N GLY A 61 -1.76 4.79 11.95
CA GLY A 61 -1.90 5.79 10.91
C GLY A 61 -3.36 6.11 10.60
N ARG A 62 -3.56 7.10 9.74
CA ARG A 62 -4.87 7.51 9.24
C ARG A 62 -4.83 7.59 7.72
N VAL A 63 -5.82 6.98 7.06
CA VAL A 63 -5.97 7.10 5.60
C VAL A 63 -6.38 8.54 5.28
N ILE A 64 -5.57 9.27 4.52
CA ILE A 64 -5.81 10.67 4.19
C ILE A 64 -6.37 10.88 2.78
N ALA A 65 -6.08 9.95 1.86
CA ALA A 65 -6.55 9.99 0.47
C ALA A 65 -6.39 8.62 -0.20
N PHE A 66 -6.96 8.48 -1.40
CA PHE A 66 -6.68 7.41 -2.34
C PHE A 66 -6.10 8.01 -3.62
N MET A 67 -4.98 7.48 -4.12
CA MET A 67 -4.25 8.03 -5.27
C MET A 67 -3.92 6.93 -6.27
N HIS A 68 -4.14 7.18 -7.57
CA HIS A 68 -3.66 6.26 -8.60
C HIS A 68 -2.14 6.34 -8.72
N PRO A 69 -1.43 5.22 -8.90
CA PRO A 69 0.03 5.20 -9.02
C PRO A 69 0.54 6.00 -10.23
N THR A 70 -0.26 6.14 -11.29
CA THR A 70 0.07 6.94 -12.48
C THR A 70 0.18 8.44 -12.17
N ASN A 71 -0.59 8.94 -11.20
CA ASN A 71 -0.58 10.36 -10.82
C ASN A 71 0.73 10.80 -10.13
N LEU A 72 1.63 9.87 -9.79
CA LEU A 72 2.92 10.19 -9.19
C LEU A 72 3.96 10.66 -10.21
N ALA A 73 3.80 10.30 -11.49
CA ALA A 73 4.73 10.69 -12.56
C ALA A 73 4.43 12.09 -13.15
N GLU A 74 3.20 12.58 -13.01
CA GLU A 74 2.76 13.81 -13.67
C GLU A 74 2.95 15.07 -12.81
N SER A 75 3.23 14.92 -11.51
CA SER A 75 3.47 16.05 -10.59
C SER A 75 4.94 16.53 -10.54
N SER A 76 5.79 16.05 -11.45
CA SER A 76 7.20 16.45 -11.60
C SER A 76 7.55 16.78 -13.05
N SER A 77 6.64 17.45 -13.75
CA SER A 77 6.85 17.94 -15.13
C SER A 77 7.08 19.45 -15.22
N ASP A 78 7.66 20.05 -14.18
CA ASP A 78 8.35 21.34 -14.25
C ASP A 78 9.85 21.06 -14.05
N ILE A 79 10.60 20.71 -15.11
CA ILE A 79 11.96 21.18 -15.47
C ILE A 79 12.31 20.55 -16.84
N ALA A 80 12.63 21.42 -17.78
CA ALA A 80 13.09 21.12 -19.13
C ALA A 80 14.53 20.55 -19.20
N ASN A 81 14.84 20.00 -20.38
CA ASN A 81 16.17 19.70 -20.93
C ASN A 81 16.83 18.36 -20.55
N GLY A 82 17.14 17.62 -21.62
CA GLY A 82 17.71 16.30 -21.57
C GLY A 82 19.14 16.27 -21.05
N VAL A 83 19.48 15.14 -20.44
CA VAL A 83 20.72 14.37 -20.55
C VAL A 83 20.40 13.03 -19.86
N GLY A 84 20.74 11.92 -20.51
CA GLY A 84 20.32 10.58 -20.11
C GLY A 84 20.92 10.09 -18.79
N ILE A 85 20.10 9.36 -18.03
CA ILE A 85 20.57 8.35 -17.08
C ILE A 85 19.77 7.08 -17.37
N THR A 86 20.45 6.08 -17.92
CA THR A 86 19.97 4.71 -18.09
C THR A 86 19.95 4.02 -16.73
N GLY A 87 18.85 4.15 -15.98
CA GLY A 87 18.58 3.36 -14.79
C GLY A 87 17.51 2.33 -15.10
N ALA A 88 17.87 1.05 -15.14
CA ALA A 88 16.95 -0.05 -15.38
C ALA A 88 15.84 -0.07 -14.31
N ILE A 89 14.62 0.28 -14.71
CA ILE A 89 13.42 0.14 -13.90
C ILE A 89 13.11 -1.38 -13.80
N PRO A 90 13.08 -1.98 -12.60
CA PRO A 90 12.77 -3.40 -12.46
C PRO A 90 11.35 -3.68 -12.99
N LYS A 91 11.23 -4.78 -13.73
CA LYS A 91 10.01 -5.19 -14.44
C LYS A 91 8.83 -5.25 -13.47
N LYS A 92 7.84 -4.41 -13.76
CA LYS A 92 6.57 -4.29 -13.04
C LYS A 92 5.94 -5.68 -12.87
N SER A 93 5.67 -6.05 -11.61
CA SER A 93 4.52 -6.89 -11.30
C SER A 93 3.28 -6.29 -11.98
N ASN A 94 2.31 -7.11 -12.36
CA ASN A 94 1.07 -6.68 -12.99
C ASN A 94 0.26 -5.80 -12.00
N VAL A 95 0.72 -4.56 -11.81
CA VAL A 95 0.12 -3.57 -10.94
C VAL A 95 -1.11 -3.08 -11.68
N ASP A 96 -2.26 -3.49 -11.19
CA ASP A 96 -3.54 -2.98 -11.64
C ASP A 96 -3.60 -1.47 -11.34
N THR A 97 -3.22 -0.67 -12.34
CA THR A 97 -3.21 0.80 -12.27
C THR A 97 -4.61 1.40 -12.21
N THR A 98 -5.64 0.58 -12.45
CA THR A 98 -7.04 1.03 -12.43
C THR A 98 -7.55 1.29 -11.03
N LYS A 99 -6.92 0.70 -10.00
CA LYS A 99 -7.34 0.87 -8.62
C LYS A 99 -6.45 1.88 -7.89
N PRO A 100 -7.03 2.87 -7.19
CA PRO A 100 -6.23 3.81 -6.42
C PRO A 100 -5.66 3.11 -5.17
N TRP A 101 -4.55 3.64 -4.67
CA TRP A 101 -3.85 3.14 -3.48
C TRP A 101 -4.05 4.10 -2.31
N PRO A 102 -4.16 3.59 -1.07
CA PRO A 102 -4.33 4.44 0.10
C PRO A 102 -3.05 5.21 0.41
N GLN A 103 -3.17 6.53 0.52
CA GLN A 103 -2.17 7.37 1.14
C GLN A 103 -2.46 7.45 2.64
N VAL A 104 -1.50 7.06 3.45
CA VAL A 104 -1.62 6.99 4.91
C VAL A 104 -0.67 7.97 5.56
N GLU A 105 -1.17 8.74 6.51
CA GLU A 105 -0.37 9.55 7.44
C GLU A 105 -0.11 8.71 8.69
N PHE A 106 1.12 8.23 8.86
CA PHE A 106 1.55 7.46 10.03
C PHE A 106 2.05 8.37 11.14
N SER A 107 1.73 8.00 12.38
CA SER A 107 2.19 8.65 13.60
C SER A 107 3.47 7.96 14.10
N LEU A 108 4.60 8.66 14.03
CA LEU A 108 5.89 8.13 14.47
C LEU A 108 6.05 8.31 16.00
N ALA A 109 6.88 7.47 16.61
CA ALA A 109 7.14 7.51 18.06
C ALA A 109 7.73 8.85 18.55
N ASN A 110 8.44 9.57 17.67
CA ASN A 110 8.98 10.90 17.97
C ASN A 110 7.96 12.05 17.83
N GLY A 111 6.66 11.73 17.67
CA GLY A 111 5.57 12.69 17.50
C GLY A 111 5.47 13.30 16.10
N LYS A 112 6.41 13.00 15.20
CA LYS A 112 6.30 13.42 13.80
C LYS A 112 5.30 12.56 13.04
N LYS A 113 4.84 13.09 11.92
CA LYS A 113 3.97 12.36 10.99
C LYS A 113 4.71 12.07 9.69
N ARG A 114 4.38 10.94 9.06
CA ARG A 114 4.95 10.55 7.77
C ARG A 114 3.85 10.10 6.82
N ASN A 115 3.78 10.74 5.66
CA ASN A 115 2.88 10.32 4.59
C ASN A 115 3.53 9.23 3.75
N MET A 116 2.78 8.16 3.47
CA MET A 116 3.23 7.04 2.65
C MET A 116 2.09 6.57 1.76
N LEU A 117 2.38 6.38 0.48
CA LEU A 117 1.47 5.68 -0.44
C LEU A 117 1.68 4.18 -0.25
N VAL A 118 0.64 3.47 0.18
CA VAL A 118 0.73 2.04 0.50
C VAL A 118 0.32 1.23 -0.73
N SER A 119 1.30 0.57 -1.35
CA SER A 119 1.06 -0.34 -2.47
C SER A 119 0.81 -1.77 -1.99
N PRO A 120 0.15 -2.63 -2.80
CA PRO A 120 0.12 -4.06 -2.53
C PRO A 120 1.52 -4.64 -2.37
N GLU A 121 1.71 -5.53 -1.38
CA GLU A 121 2.98 -6.19 -1.14
C GLU A 121 2.78 -7.71 -1.03
N THR A 122 3.73 -8.48 -1.53
CA THR A 122 3.76 -9.93 -1.31
C THR A 122 4.26 -10.23 0.09
N TRP A 123 3.49 -11.02 0.83
CA TRP A 123 3.93 -11.59 2.09
C TRP A 123 4.37 -13.03 1.88
N LYS A 124 5.58 -13.37 2.31
CA LYS A 124 6.07 -14.75 2.32
C LYS A 124 6.01 -15.28 3.75
N ILE A 125 5.47 -16.47 3.90
CA ILE A 125 5.45 -17.25 5.14
C ILE A 125 6.59 -18.27 5.05
#